data_AF-A0A163YNX6-F1
#
_entry.id   AF-A0A163YNX6-F1
#
_cell.length_a   1.000
_cell.length_b   1.000
_cell.length_c   1.000
_cell.angle_alpha   90.00
_cell.angle_beta   90.00
_cell.angle_gamma   90.00
#
_symmetry.space_group_name_H-M   'P 1'
#
loop_
_entity.id
_entity.type
_entity.pdbx_description
1 polymer ?
#
loop_
_entity_poly.entity_id
_entity_poly.type
_entity_poly.pdbx_seq_one_letter_code
_entity_poly.pdbx_strand_id
1 'polypeptide(L)'
;MKDLYRDCLQSLKVLIKEHPEYWGLLIMSIGIILLFCSIKGYSFMYDQTGGPTFNTAWLRNTFGEKVAKAFNIILFSTLTLVGLYFYIHYKE
;
A
#
# COMPACT_ATOMS: atom_id res chain seq x y z
N MET A 1 -19.71 10.08 23.78
CA MET A 1 -18.88 9.22 22.90
C MET A 1 -18.79 9.74 21.46
N LYS A 2 -19.87 10.21 20.82
CA LYS A 2 -19.81 10.74 19.45
C LYS A 2 -18.97 12.02 19.32
N ASP A 3 -18.96 12.86 20.34
CA ASP A 3 -18.19 14.13 20.33
C ASP A 3 -16.69 13.88 20.47
N LEU A 4 -16.28 12.98 21.37
CA LEU A 4 -14.87 12.54 21.51
C LEU A 4 -14.30 11.97 20.21
N TYR A 5 -15.09 11.17 19.47
CA TYR A 5 -14.69 10.64 18.17
C TYR A 5 -14.50 11.75 17.14
N ARG A 6 -15.42 12.72 17.10
CA ARG A 6 -15.36 13.87 16.18
C ARG A 6 -14.13 14.73 16.46
N ASP A 7 -13.84 15.00 17.73
CA ASP A 7 -12.72 15.84 18.15
C ASP A 7 -11.38 15.18 17.81
N CYS A 8 -11.25 13.87 18.03
CA CYS A 8 -10.08 13.09 17.62
C CYS A 8 -9.85 13.14 16.10
N LEU A 9 -10.91 13.00 15.32
CA LEU A 9 -10.84 13.03 13.86
C LEU A 9 -10.47 14.43 13.33
N GLN A 10 -10.96 15.48 13.98
CA GLN A 10 -10.61 16.86 13.67
C GLN A 10 -9.12 17.11 13.95
N SER A 11 -8.61 16.69 15.11
CA SER A 11 -7.20 16.81 15.46
C SER A 11 -6.28 16.03 14.51
N LEU A 12 -6.68 14.82 14.12
CA LEU A 12 -5.95 14.03 13.13
C LEU A 12 -5.90 14.73 11.77
N LYS A 13 -7.02 15.32 11.32
CA LYS A 13 -7.05 16.09 10.07
C LYS A 13 -6.14 17.30 10.10
N VAL A 14 -6.09 18.03 11.21
CA VAL A 14 -5.19 19.18 11.38
C VAL A 14 -3.74 18.71 11.34
N LEU A 15 -3.40 17.68 12.11
CA LEU A 15 -2.05 17.11 12.14
C LEU A 15 -1.58 16.68 10.74
N ILE A 16 -2.41 15.96 10.00
CA ILE A 16 -2.09 15.50 8.64
C ILE A 16 -1.98 16.67 7.65
N LYS A 17 -2.73 17.75 7.86
CA LYS A 17 -2.66 18.94 7.02
C LYS A 17 -1.39 19.75 7.29
N GLU A 18 -0.97 19.84 8.54
CA GLU A 18 0.25 20.55 8.96
C GLU A 18 1.51 19.72 8.67
N HIS A 19 1.39 18.39 8.71
CA HIS A 19 2.46 17.42 8.46
C HIS A 19 2.10 16.46 7.30
N PRO A 20 2.05 16.97 6.05
CA PRO A 20 1.73 16.14 4.88
C PRO A 20 2.70 14.96 4.70
N GLU A 21 3.94 15.05 5.19
CA GLU A 21 4.93 13.98 5.14
C GLU A 21 4.44 12.66 5.79
N TYR A 22 3.47 12.73 6.70
CA TYR A 22 2.86 11.54 7.31
C TYR A 22 2.06 10.71 6.31
N TRP A 23 1.52 11.30 5.24
CA TRP A 23 0.96 10.52 4.12
C TRP A 23 2.04 9.72 3.40
N GLY A 24 3.22 10.31 3.20
CA GLY A 24 4.36 9.62 2.62
C GLY A 24 4.80 8.43 3.46
N LEU A 25 4.88 8.61 4.78
CA LEU A 25 5.16 7.52 5.73
C LEU A 25 4.11 6.41 5.66
N LEU A 26 2.82 6.75 5.65
CA LEU A 26 1.72 5.78 5.54
C LEU A 26 1.84 4.94 4.26
N ILE A 27 1.99 5.59 3.11
CA ILE A 27 2.11 4.94 1.80
C ILE A 27 3.36 4.04 1.78
N MET A 28 4.48 4.54 2.29
CA MET A 28 5.72 3.79 2.39
C MET A 28 5.56 2.55 3.28
N SER A 29 4.94 2.67 4.46
CA SER A 29 4.69 1.54 5.36
C SER A 29 3.79 0.48 4.72
N ILE A 30 2.72 0.89 4.03
CA ILE A 30 1.85 -0.03 3.29
C ILE A 30 2.63 -0.74 2.18
N GLY A 31 3.42 0.01 1.40
CA GLY A 31 4.29 -0.54 0.35
C GLY A 31 5.25 -1.60 0.88
N ILE A 32 5.93 -1.32 2.00
CA ILE A 32 6.88 -2.25 2.64
C ILE A 32 6.18 -3.52 3.11
N ILE A 33 5.02 -3.41 3.76
CA ILE A 33 4.25 -4.57 4.23
C ILE A 33 3.83 -5.45 3.04
N LEU A 34 3.27 -4.85 1.99
CA LEU A 34 2.84 -5.59 0.81
C LEU A 34 4.03 -6.20 0.05
N LEU A 35 5.16 -5.51 -0.01
CA LEU A 35 6.41 -6.02 -0.58
C LEU A 35 6.90 -7.24 0.20
N PHE A 36 6.94 -7.16 1.54
CA PHE A 36 7.29 -8.29 2.40
C PHE A 36 6.34 -9.47 2.16
N CYS A 37 5.03 -9.22 2.11
CA CYS A 37 4.04 -10.26 1.85
C CYS A 37 4.22 -10.91 0.47
N SER A 38 4.54 -10.10 -0.54
CA SER A 38 4.84 -10.57 -1.89
C SER A 38 6.09 -11.45 -1.92
N ILE A 39 7.19 -11.03 -1.28
CA ILE A 39 8.45 -11.79 -1.19
C ILE A 39 8.24 -13.14 -0.48
N LYS A 40 7.51 -13.13 0.64
CA LYS A 40 7.15 -14.36 1.38
C LYS A 40 6.17 -15.25 0.62
N GLY A 41 5.46 -14.72 -0.36
CA GLY A 41 4.53 -15.49 -1.19
C GLY A 41 3.28 -15.90 -0.44
N TYR A 42 2.75 -15.04 0.44
CA TYR A 42 1.52 -15.38 1.17
C TYR A 42 0.35 -15.62 0.21
N SER A 43 -0.39 -16.69 0.45
CA SER A 43 -1.50 -17.15 -0.41
C SER A 43 -2.56 -16.07 -0.64
N PHE A 44 -2.92 -15.29 0.39
CA PHE A 44 -3.92 -14.22 0.28
C PHE A 44 -3.57 -13.13 -0.75
N MET A 45 -2.29 -12.99 -1.14
CA MET A 45 -1.85 -12.04 -2.16
C MET A 45 -2.26 -12.49 -3.58
N TYR A 46 -2.53 -13.78 -3.75
CA TYR A 46 -2.76 -14.44 -5.05
C TYR A 46 -4.09 -15.19 -5.12
N ASP A 47 -4.67 -15.55 -3.98
CA ASP A 47 -5.96 -16.21 -3.86
C ASP A 47 -7.10 -15.20 -3.73
N GLN A 48 -7.16 -14.26 -4.69
CA GLN A 48 -8.30 -13.36 -4.82
C GLN A 48 -9.39 -14.03 -5.67
N THR A 49 -10.46 -14.48 -5.01
CA THR A 49 -11.71 -14.94 -5.62
C THR A 49 -12.55 -13.74 -6.05
N GLY A 50 -12.17 -13.09 -7.16
CA GLY A 50 -12.82 -11.84 -7.59
C GLY A 50 -12.83 -11.60 -9.08
N GLY A 51 -13.76 -12.25 -9.79
CA GLY A 51 -14.27 -11.85 -11.12
C GLY A 51 -13.26 -11.76 -12.28
N PRO A 52 -13.73 -11.48 -13.52
CA PRO A 52 -12.92 -11.41 -14.74
C PRO A 52 -12.11 -10.10 -14.86
N THR A 53 -11.59 -9.59 -13.75
CA THR A 53 -10.85 -8.31 -13.71
C THR A 53 -9.35 -8.57 -13.71
N PHE A 54 -8.57 -7.66 -14.30
CA PHE A 54 -7.11 -7.69 -14.25
C PHE A 54 -6.63 -7.59 -12.79
N ASN A 55 -6.37 -8.74 -12.16
CA ASN A 55 -5.94 -8.87 -10.77
C ASN A 55 -4.78 -9.87 -10.66
N THR A 56 -4.20 -9.99 -9.47
CA THR A 56 -3.04 -10.87 -9.23
C THR A 56 -3.37 -12.35 -9.46
N ALA A 57 -4.62 -12.75 -9.23
CA ALA A 57 -5.10 -14.11 -9.51
C ALA A 57 -5.16 -14.39 -11.02
N TRP A 58 -5.67 -13.46 -11.84
CA TRP A 58 -5.67 -13.55 -13.30
C TRP A 58 -4.24 -13.61 -13.85
N LEU A 59 -3.33 -12.79 -13.31
CA LEU A 59 -1.93 -12.77 -13.72
C LEU A 59 -1.23 -14.09 -13.37
N ARG A 60 -1.50 -14.65 -12.19
CA ARG A 60 -1.04 -15.99 -11.78
C ARG A 60 -1.56 -17.07 -12.72
N ASN A 61 -2.85 -17.04 -13.05
CA ASN A 61 -3.48 -18.07 -13.87
C ASN A 61 -3.02 -18.01 -15.34
N THR A 62 -2.63 -16.82 -15.84
CA THR A 62 -2.24 -16.61 -17.23
C THR A 62 -0.74 -16.78 -17.46
N PHE A 63 0.09 -16.26 -16.56
CA PHE A 63 1.55 -16.21 -16.72
C PHE A 63 2.31 -17.03 -15.67
N GLY A 64 1.60 -17.62 -14.71
CA GLY A 64 2.16 -18.41 -13.63
C GLY A 64 2.51 -17.60 -12.38
N GLU A 65 2.72 -18.31 -11.28
CA GLU A 65 2.99 -17.73 -9.95
C GLU A 65 4.29 -16.91 -9.91
N LYS A 66 5.33 -17.35 -10.61
CA LYS A 66 6.62 -16.63 -10.65
C LYS A 66 6.47 -15.22 -11.23
N VAL A 67 5.72 -15.09 -12.32
CA VAL A 67 5.48 -13.79 -12.98
C VAL A 67 4.60 -12.91 -12.10
N ALA A 68 3.54 -13.48 -11.50
CA ALA A 68 2.67 -12.74 -10.59
C ALA A 68 3.43 -12.20 -9.36
N LYS A 69 4.33 -13.01 -8.80
CA LYS A 69 5.20 -12.60 -7.68
C LYS A 69 6.17 -11.50 -8.08
N ALA A 70 6.85 -11.64 -9.22
CA ALA A 70 7.76 -10.63 -9.74
C ALA A 70 7.04 -9.29 -10.00
N PHE A 71 5.84 -9.35 -10.60
CA PHE A 71 5.02 -8.17 -10.83
C PHE A 71 4.63 -7.47 -9.53
N ASN A 72 4.16 -8.20 -8.52
CA ASN A 72 3.83 -7.64 -7.22
C ASN A 72 5.05 -7.03 -6.52
N ILE A 73 6.23 -7.67 -6.60
CA ILE A 73 7.47 -7.11 -6.06
C ILE A 73 7.78 -5.76 -6.72
N ILE A 74 7.71 -5.67 -8.04
CA ILE A 74 7.95 -4.41 -8.77
C ILE A 74 6.92 -3.35 -8.35
N LEU A 75 5.63 -3.70 -8.37
CA LEU A 75 4.54 -2.80 -8.03
C LEU A 75 4.69 -2.22 -6.62
N PHE A 76 4.91 -3.07 -5.61
CA PHE A 76 5.04 -2.62 -4.22
C PHE A 76 6.38 -1.94 -3.94
N SER A 77 7.43 -2.25 -4.70
CA SER A 77 8.68 -1.47 -4.66
C SER A 77 8.44 -0.05 -5.19
N THR A 78 7.76 0.10 -6.33
CA THR A 78 7.39 1.42 -6.87
C THR A 78 6.49 2.18 -5.88
N LEU A 79 5.51 1.52 -5.27
CA LEU A 79 4.66 2.15 -4.25
C LEU A 79 5.47 2.65 -3.05
N THR A 80 6.42 1.84 -2.57
CA THR A 80 7.32 2.22 -1.47
C THR A 80 8.16 3.44 -1.85
N LEU A 81 8.70 3.48 -3.07
CA LEU A 81 9.49 4.61 -3.58
C LEU A 81 8.65 5.87 -3.73
N VAL A 82 7.39 5.77 -4.18
CA VAL A 82 6.47 6.91 -4.24
C VAL A 82 6.19 7.47 -2.85
N GLY A 83 5.97 6.60 -1.85
CA GLY A 83 5.81 7.02 -0.45
C GLY A 83 7.04 7.72 0.09
N LEU A 84 8.23 7.20 -0.20
CA LEU A 84 9.51 7.81 0.17
C LEU A 84 9.71 9.18 -0.51
N TYR A 85 9.44 9.28 -1.81
CA TYR A 85 9.52 10.54 -2.55
C TYR A 85 8.57 11.59 -1.94
N PHE A 86 7.34 11.20 -1.65
CA PHE A 86 6.36 12.08 -1.01
C PHE A 86 6.84 12.52 0.37
N TYR A 87 7.37 11.61 1.18
CA TYR A 87 7.92 11.93 2.49
C TYR A 87 9.05 12.97 2.39
N ILE A 88 9.99 12.78 1.46
CA ILE A 88 11.12 13.72 1.28
C ILE A 88 10.61 15.08 0.78
N HIS A 89 9.73 15.08 -0.24
CA HIS A 89 9.24 16.31 -0.86
C HIS A 89 8.44 17.22 0.08
N TYR A 90 7.73 16.63 1.04
CA TYR A 90 6.86 17.36 1.98
C TYR A 90 7.46 17.55 3.37
N LYS A 91 8.65 16.99 3.63
CA LYS A 91 9.38 17.19 4.88
C LYS A 91 10.25 18.45 4.86
N GLU A 92 10.66 18.90 3.67
CA GLU A 92 11.36 20.18 3.43
C GLU A 92 10.40 21.37 3.56
#